data_AF-W1NFD7-F1
#
_entry.id   AF-W1NFD7-F1
#
_cell.length_a   1.000
_cell.length_b   1.000
_cell.length_c   1.000
_cell.angle_alpha   90.00
_cell.angle_beta   90.00
_cell.angle_gamma   90.00
#
_symmetry.space_group_name_H-M   'P 1'
#
loop_
_entity.id
_entity.type
_entity.pdbx_description
1 polymer ?
#
loop_
_entity_poly.entity_id
_entity_poly.type
_entity_poly.pdbx_seq_one_letter_code
_entity_poly.pdbx_strand_id
1 'polypeptide(L)'
;MSSGLETLCGQSYGAQQYHMLGIYLQRSWIVLMGVSFFLVPIYIFATPIFKAIGQETEITEVTGIGALWWLPIHFSYLFSFTCQMFLQAQSNNKVIVWFAVIAIAVHVGLCSG
;
A
#
# COMPACT_ATOMS: atom_id res chain seq x y z
N MET A 1 8.74 0.55 6.03
CA MET A 1 9.19 -0.78 5.54
C MET A 1 9.51 -0.83 4.04
N SER A 2 9.16 0.18 3.22
CA SER A 2 9.57 0.26 1.81
C SER A 2 11.07 0.21 1.58
N SER A 3 11.80 1.01 2.37
CA SER A 3 13.22 1.28 2.18
C SER A 3 14.09 0.03 2.35
N GLY A 4 13.66 -0.90 3.20
CA GLY A 4 14.35 -2.18 3.39
C GLY A 4 14.27 -3.07 2.14
N LEU A 5 13.08 -3.20 1.54
CA LEU A 5 12.90 -4.00 0.32
C LEU A 5 13.66 -3.38 -0.86
N GLU A 6 13.59 -2.06 -1.03
CA GLU A 6 14.34 -1.36 -2.08
C GLU A 6 15.85 -1.56 -1.94
N THR A 7 16.39 -1.43 -0.72
CA THR A 7 17.82 -1.65 -0.43
C THR A 7 18.23 -3.09 -0.71
N LEU A 8 17.48 -4.07 -0.18
CA LEU A 8 17.80 -5.50 -0.35
C LEU A 8 17.70 -5.93 -1.82
N CYS A 9 16.64 -5.52 -2.52
CA CYS A 9 16.49 -5.79 -3.94
C CYS A 9 17.58 -5.10 -4.77
N GLY A 10 17.93 -3.84 -4.47
CA GLY A 10 18.99 -3.11 -5.17
C GLY A 10 20.37 -3.76 -4.97
N GLN A 11 20.70 -4.14 -3.74
CA GLN A 11 21.96 -4.85 -3.44
C GLN A 11 22.03 -6.21 -4.13
N SER A 12 20.98 -7.03 -4.06
CA SER A 12 20.95 -8.33 -4.73
C SER A 12 20.94 -8.20 -6.25
N TYR A 13 20.29 -7.19 -6.81
CA TYR A 13 20.31 -6.92 -8.24
C TYR A 13 21.71 -6.55 -8.73
N GLY A 14 22.40 -5.67 -8.01
CA GLY A 14 23.80 -5.31 -8.27
C GLY A 14 24.76 -6.50 -8.14
N ALA A 15 24.48 -7.42 -7.22
CA ALA A 15 25.22 -8.68 -7.04
C ALA A 15 24.77 -9.80 -8.01
N GLN A 16 23.92 -9.50 -9.01
CA GLN A 16 23.38 -10.46 -9.99
C GLN A 16 22.59 -11.64 -9.38
N GLN A 17 22.11 -11.52 -8.15
CA GLN A 17 21.31 -12.53 -7.46
C GLN A 17 19.81 -12.35 -7.74
N TYR A 18 19.40 -12.47 -9.01
CA TYR A 18 18.02 -12.17 -9.44
C TYR A 18 16.95 -13.01 -8.73
N HIS A 19 17.27 -14.26 -8.37
CA HIS A 19 16.36 -15.13 -7.62
C HIS A 19 15.98 -14.56 -6.24
N MET A 20 16.91 -13.86 -5.59
CA MET A 20 16.68 -13.30 -4.25
C MET A 20 15.68 -12.16 -4.24
N LEU A 21 15.54 -11.41 -5.34
CA LEU A 21 14.57 -10.31 -5.42
C LEU A 21 13.14 -10.82 -5.22
N GLY A 22 12.80 -11.96 -5.83
CA GLY A 22 11.48 -12.58 -5.67
C GLY A 22 11.25 -13.07 -4.24
N ILE A 23 12.27 -13.66 -3.61
CA ILE A 23 12.20 -14.10 -2.21
C ILE A 23 11.97 -12.91 -1.27
N TYR A 24 12.69 -11.80 -1.46
CA TYR A 24 12.50 -10.60 -0.65
C TYR A 24 11.14 -9.97 -0.83
N LEU A 25 10.61 -9.95 -2.06
CA LEU A 25 9.26 -9.49 -2.35
C LEU A 25 8.21 -10.32 -1.59
N GLN A 26 8.26 -11.65 -1.73
CA GLN A 26 7.32 -12.56 -1.06
C GLN A 26 7.41 -12.46 0.47
N ARG A 27 8.62 -12.43 1.03
CA ARG A 27 8.81 -12.24 2.48
C ARG A 27 8.23 -10.90 2.96
N SER A 28 8.42 -9.84 2.17
CA SER A 28 7.84 -8.53 2.48
C SER A 28 6.33 -8.57 2.47
N TRP A 29 5.70 -9.26 1.51
CA TRP A 29 4.25 -9.44 1.49
C TRP A 29 3.73 -10.16 2.73
N ILE A 30 4.37 -11.25 3.15
CA ILE A 30 3.95 -12.00 4.34
C ILE A 30 3.97 -11.10 5.58
N VAL A 31 5.08 -10.36 5.78
CA VAL A 31 5.22 -9.47 6.94
C VAL A 31 4.22 -8.32 6.88
N LEU A 32 4.09 -7.65 5.73
CA LEU A 32 3.18 -6.53 5.55
C LEU A 32 1.71 -6.94 5.69
N MET A 33 1.31 -8.09 5.16
CA MET A 33 -0.03 -8.64 5.34
C MET A 33 -0.31 -8.94 6.81
N GLY A 34 0.66 -9.53 7.53
CA GLY A 34 0.55 -9.78 8.96
C GLY A 34 0.30 -8.50 9.76
N VAL A 35 1.14 -7.48 9.56
CA VAL A 35 0.99 -6.17 10.22
C VAL A 35 -0.34 -5.50 9.86
N SER A 36 -0.74 -5.57 8.59
CA SER A 36 -1.99 -4.96 8.12
C SER A 36 -3.22 -5.65 8.71
N PHE A 37 -3.17 -6.96 8.91
CA PHE A 37 -4.23 -7.70 9.60
C PHE A 37 -4.40 -7.24 11.06
N PHE A 38 -3.30 -6.97 11.77
CA PHE A 38 -3.35 -6.40 13.11
C PHE A 38 -3.92 -4.98 13.16
N LEU A 39 -3.90 -4.23 12.05
CA LEU A 39 -4.50 -2.91 11.95
C LEU A 39 -6.01 -2.95 11.63
N VAL A 40 -6.54 -4.07 11.14
CA VAL A 40 -7.98 -4.22 10.78
C VAL A 40 -8.93 -3.79 11.92
N PRO A 41 -8.72 -4.18 13.19
CA PRO A 41 -9.60 -3.76 14.28
C PRO A 41 -9.67 -2.24 14.42
N ILE A 42 -8.59 -1.51 14.17
CA ILE A 42 -8.57 -0.04 14.26
C ILE A 42 -9.51 0.58 13.23
N TYR A 43 -9.55 0.03 12.01
CA TYR A 43 -10.48 0.49 10.97
C TYR A 43 -11.94 0.15 11.31
N ILE A 44 -12.20 -1.05 11.84
CA ILE A 44 -13.56 -1.48 12.23
C ILE A 44 -14.09 -0.65 13.41
N PHE A 45 -13.23 -0.36 14.39
CA PHE A 45 -13.58 0.40 15.58
C PHE A 45 -13.29 1.90 15.44
N ALA A 46 -13.13 2.42 14.22
CA ALA A 46 -12.87 3.85 14.00
C ALA A 46 -13.96 4.72 14.66
N THR A 47 -15.24 4.43 14.41
CA THR A 47 -16.36 5.21 15.00
C THR A 47 -16.29 5.30 16.53
N PRO A 48 -16.24 4.20 17.31
CA PRO A 48 -16.16 4.28 18.77
C PRO A 48 -14.85 4.90 19.26
N ILE A 49 -13.73 4.71 18.56
CA ILE A 49 -12.46 5.35 18.92
C ILE A 49 -12.58 6.88 18.81
N PHE A 50 -13.10 7.40 17.70
CA PHE A 50 -13.25 8.85 17.52
C PHE A 50 -14.32 9.44 18.44
N LYS A 51 -15.41 8.71 18.74
CA LYS A 51 -16.39 9.12 19.77
C LYS A 51 -15.73 9.22 21.15
N ALA A 52 -14.85 8.29 21.50
CA ALA A 52 -14.12 8.32 22.78
C ALA A 52 -13.13 9.48 22.90
N ILE A 53 -12.62 9.99 21.77
CA ILE A 53 -11.76 11.19 21.71
C ILE A 53 -12.56 12.50 21.86
N GLY A 54 -13.90 12.42 21.87
CA GLY A 54 -14.79 13.57 22.04
C GLY A 54 -15.23 14.22 20.74
N GLN A 55 -15.09 13.52 19.60
CA GLN A 55 -15.50 14.03 18.30
C GLN A 55 -17.03 13.96 18.13
N GLU A 56 -17.60 14.91 17.39
CA GLU A 56 -19.04 14.98 17.12
C GLU A 56 -19.57 13.74 16.39
N THR A 57 -20.81 13.36 16.70
CA THR A 57 -21.41 12.10 16.22
C THR A 57 -21.46 12.04 14.69
N GLU A 58 -21.84 13.14 14.03
CA GLU A 58 -21.90 13.24 12.57
C GLU A 58 -20.53 12.98 11.92
N ILE A 59 -19.47 13.61 12.45
CA ILE A 59 -18.09 13.44 11.95
C ILE A 59 -17.61 12.00 12.16
N THR A 60 -17.93 11.39 13.32
CA THR A 60 -17.48 10.03 13.65
C THR A 60 -18.13 8.97 12.76
N GLU A 61 -19.38 9.16 12.33
CA GLU A 61 -20.09 8.23 11.46
C GLU A 61 -19.53 8.24 10.04
N VAL A 62 -19.31 9.43 9.47
CA VAL A 62 -18.65 9.59 8.16
C VAL A 62 -17.24 9.00 8.20
N THR A 63 -16.49 9.24 9.27
CA THR A 63 -15.14 8.69 9.45
C THR A 63 -15.14 7.17 9.53
N GLY A 64 -16.11 6.58 10.25
CA GLY A 64 -16.26 5.13 10.35
C GLY A 64 -16.54 4.46 9.01
N ILE A 65 -17.45 5.02 8.23
CA ILE A 65 -17.76 4.53 6.87
C ILE A 65 -16.51 4.65 6.00
N GLY A 66 -15.85 5.81 6.00
CA GLY A 66 -14.61 6.06 5.25
C GLY A 66 -13.49 5.08 5.62
N ALA A 67 -13.33 4.76 6.91
CA ALA A 67 -12.34 3.80 7.40
C ALA A 67 -12.57 2.39 6.82
N LEU A 68 -13.83 1.95 6.71
CA LEU A 68 -14.16 0.66 6.10
C LEU A 68 -13.86 0.63 4.59
N TRP A 69 -14.14 1.72 3.87
CA TRP A 69 -13.77 1.86 2.45
C TRP A 69 -12.26 1.90 2.23
N TRP A 70 -11.51 2.42 3.21
CA TRP A 70 -10.05 2.45 3.14
C TRP A 70 -9.40 1.08 3.32
N LEU A 71 -10.08 0.14 4.00
CA LEU A 71 -9.57 -1.19 4.26
C LEU A 71 -9.13 -1.95 2.98
N PRO A 72 -9.99 -2.13 1.95
CA PRO A 72 -9.57 -2.80 0.72
C PRO A 72 -8.48 -2.03 -0.04
N ILE A 73 -8.51 -0.69 0.00
CA ILE A 73 -7.48 0.16 -0.63
C ILE A 73 -6.13 -0.09 0.02
N HIS A 74 -6.09 -0.17 1.36
CA HIS A 74 -4.88 -0.42 2.13
C HIS A 74 -4.19 -1.72 1.71
N PHE A 75 -4.94 -2.83 1.61
CA PHE A 75 -4.40 -4.12 1.17
C PHE A 75 -3.90 -4.09 -0.28
N SER A 76 -4.64 -3.45 -1.20
CA SER A 76 -4.21 -3.30 -2.59
C SER A 76 -2.89 -2.51 -2.69
N TYR A 77 -2.75 -1.45 -1.88
CA TYR A 77 -1.58 -0.60 -1.89
C TYR A 77 -0.30 -1.35 -1.46
N LEU A 78 -0.39 -2.32 -0.55
CA LEU A 78 0.75 -3.16 -0.15
C LEU A 78 1.40 -3.84 -1.35
N PHE A 79 0.59 -4.45 -2.22
CA PHE A 79 1.07 -5.14 -3.42
C PHE A 79 1.61 -4.16 -4.45
N SER A 80 0.82 -3.13 -4.79
CA SER A 80 1.23 -2.13 -5.79
C SER A 80 2.57 -1.49 -5.44
N PHE A 81 2.71 -1.09 -4.19
CA PHE A 81 3.89 -0.38 -3.70
C PHE A 81 5.14 -1.26 -3.64
N THR A 82 5.02 -2.51 -3.18
CA THR A 82 6.17 -3.44 -3.15
C THR A 82 6.57 -3.91 -4.55
N CYS A 83 5.62 -4.12 -5.46
CA CYS A 83 5.89 -4.38 -6.88
C CYS A 83 6.63 -3.19 -7.53
N GLN A 84 6.22 -1.95 -7.20
CA GLN A 84 6.91 -0.76 -7.67
C GLN A 84 8.38 -0.77 -7.24
N MET A 85 8.67 -1.02 -5.95
CA MET A 85 10.04 -1.10 -5.45
C MET A 85 10.84 -2.23 -6.12
N PHE A 86 10.22 -3.40 -6.36
CA PHE A 86 10.86 -4.52 -7.06
C PHE A 86 11.26 -4.17 -8.50
N LEU A 87 10.39 -3.46 -9.24
CA LEU A 87 10.67 -2.99 -10.59
C LEU A 87 11.71 -1.86 -10.60
N GLN A 88 11.63 -0.96 -9.61
CA GLN A 88 12.53 0.17 -9.46
C GLN A 88 13.97 -0.27 -9.18
N ALA A 89 14.15 -1.28 -8.32
CA ALA A 89 15.46 -1.88 -8.04
C ALA A 89 16.13 -2.50 -9.29
N GLN A 90 15.33 -2.90 -10.29
CA GLN A 90 15.80 -3.44 -11.58
C GLN A 90 15.96 -2.36 -12.65
N SER A 91 15.82 -1.08 -12.29
CA SER A 91 15.80 0.05 -13.22
C SER A 91 14.70 -0.05 -14.31
N ASN A 92 13.64 -0.84 -14.09
CA ASN A 92 12.55 -1.00 -15.04
C ASN A 92 11.42 0.03 -14.79
N ASN A 93 11.82 1.30 -14.73
CA ASN A 93 10.92 2.40 -14.35
C ASN A 93 9.88 2.72 -15.44
N LYS A 94 10.09 2.26 -16.68
CA LYS A 94 9.15 2.45 -17.79
C LYS A 94 7.78 1.85 -17.49
N VAL A 95 7.75 0.65 -16.89
CA VAL A 95 6.51 -0.03 -16.51
C VAL A 95 5.79 0.77 -15.43
N ILE A 96 6.51 1.22 -14.40
CA ILE A 96 5.97 2.04 -13.32
C ILE A 96 5.34 3.33 -13.87
N VAL A 97 6.03 4.02 -14.77
CA VAL A 97 5.53 5.27 -15.38
C VAL A 97 4.25 5.03 -16.17
N TRP A 98 4.17 3.97 -16.98
CA TRP A 98 2.94 3.65 -17.72
C TRP A 98 1.75 3.40 -16.79
N PHE A 99 1.93 2.60 -15.73
CA PHE A 99 0.88 2.39 -14.73
C PHE A 99 0.48 3.69 -14.03
N ALA A 100 1.44 4.56 -13.70
CA ALA A 100 1.15 5.85 -13.09
C ALA A 100 0.34 6.76 -14.01
N VAL A 101 0.70 6.84 -15.30
CA VAL A 101 -0.05 7.65 -16.29
C VAL A 101 -1.48 7.12 -16.45
N ILE A 102 -1.66 5.81 -16.56
CA ILE A 102 -3.00 5.20 -16.65
C ILE A 102 -3.81 5.48 -15.38
N ALA A 103 -3.21 5.30 -14.20
CA ALA A 103 -3.88 5.58 -12.93
C ALA A 103 -4.33 7.04 -12.82
N ILE A 104 -3.48 7.99 -13.22
CA ILE A 104 -3.81 9.43 -13.25
C ILE A 104 -4.94 9.69 -14.24
N ALA A 105 -4.87 9.15 -15.46
CA ALA A 105 -5.90 9.34 -16.47
C ALA A 105 -7.27 8.81 -16.02
N VAL A 106 -7.29 7.62 -15.40
CA VAL A 106 -8.50 7.03 -14.81
C VAL A 106 -9.01 7.90 -13.66
N HIS A 107 -8.13 8.38 -12.79
CA HIS A 107 -8.52 9.20 -11.64
C HIS A 107 -9.10 10.55 -12.08
N VAL A 108 -8.49 11.21 -13.07
CA VAL A 108 -9.02 12.44 -13.67
C VAL A 108 -10.38 12.17 -14.31
N GLY A 109 -10.52 11.10 -15.09
CA GLY A 109 -11.78 10.72 -15.72
C GLY A 109 -12.90 10.52 -14.69
N LEU A 110 -12.66 9.74 -13.64
CA LEU A 110 -13.62 9.47 -12.56
C LEU A 110 -13.97 10.69 -11.71
N CYS A 111 -13.01 11.59 -11.44
CA CYS A 111 -13.27 12.78 -10.64
C CYS A 111 -13.84 13.96 -11.45
N SER A 112 -13.77 13.90 -12.79
CA SER A 112 -14.27 14.97 -13.67
C SER A 112 -15.76 14.85 -14.04
N GLY A 113 -16.43 13.78 -13.64
CA GLY A 113 -17.88 13.56 -13.85
C GLY A 113 -18.65 13.56 -12.55
#